data_AF-A0A0J6XHV4-F1
#
_entry.id   AF-A0A0J6XHV4-F1
#
_cell.length_a   1.000
_cell.length_b   1.000
_cell.length_c   1.000
_cell.angle_alpha   90.00
_cell.angle_beta   90.00
_cell.angle_gamma   90.00
#
_symmetry.space_group_name_H-M   'P 1'
#
loop_
_entity.id
_entity.type
_entity.pdbx_description
1 polymer ?
#
loop_
_entity_poly.entity_id
_entity_poly.type
_entity_poly.pdbx_seq_one_letter_code
_entity_poly.pdbx_strand_id
1 'polypeptide(L)'
;MELDKRQVPDGGEGCLVGVVRVPVKIVALIVVLPVRVVWDLLVAFGQAVHRYLLGPLTVYVLEPLLRGIGLVLTVLLKLVFVWPWVGLWRYVLQPFHAHLLAPVGRGLYAYLLRPLGRALAWVGRGGLRYLLAPLAKGVSWLLWALAMTLFVWPWVGLWRYVLTPVGRGLARVGAVLHRYVLTPAGQALAWTGAVFHRYVLRPVGLGVYRYLLAPLGQVLVWAWHVAGRIVRAVWRGVRLLGWVLVGWPAAQVYRHVLTPVGHVVRDVWRTVRNTVREVRAEVRRALFGGPGREPARSRARTLGSTTAVGDTPAAPEISWRKRG
;
A
#
# COMPACT_ATOMS: atom_id res chain seq x y z
N MET A 1 -1.62 -67.37 58.54
CA MET A 1 -0.70 -66.22 58.55
C MET A 1 -1.49 -65.01 58.11
N GLU A 2 -1.90 -64.23 59.10
CA GLU A 2 -2.49 -62.91 58.97
C GLU A 2 -1.50 -61.95 58.32
N LEU A 3 -1.96 -61.10 57.40
CA LEU A 3 -1.38 -59.76 57.21
C LEU A 3 -2.54 -58.77 57.05
N ASP A 4 -3.00 -58.33 58.20
CA ASP A 4 -3.76 -57.10 58.43
C ASP A 4 -2.96 -55.90 57.89
N LYS A 5 -3.49 -55.19 56.90
CA LYS A 5 -3.08 -53.82 56.58
C LYS A 5 -4.32 -52.95 56.60
N ARG A 6 -4.66 -52.51 57.81
CA ARG A 6 -5.60 -51.41 58.07
C ARG A 6 -5.22 -50.19 57.24
N GLN A 7 -6.19 -49.66 56.50
CA GLN A 7 -6.14 -48.32 55.95
C GLN A 7 -6.30 -47.32 57.10
N VAL A 8 -5.29 -46.47 57.29
CA VAL A 8 -5.34 -45.31 58.19
C VAL A 8 -6.16 -44.21 57.48
N PRO A 9 -7.17 -43.61 58.13
CA PRO A 9 -7.87 -42.47 57.56
C PRO A 9 -7.07 -41.18 57.85
N ASP A 10 -6.43 -40.61 56.83
CA ASP A 10 -5.84 -39.27 56.89
C ASP A 10 -6.95 -38.21 56.85
N GLY A 11 -7.65 -38.07 57.98
CA GLY A 11 -8.53 -36.95 58.27
C GLY A 11 -7.75 -35.84 58.95
N GLY A 12 -7.22 -34.87 58.19
CA GLY A 12 -6.69 -33.64 58.80
C GLY A 12 -5.85 -32.71 57.93
N GLU A 13 -5.08 -33.24 56.96
CA GLU A 13 -4.09 -32.43 56.24
C GLU A 13 -4.65 -31.64 55.04
N GLY A 14 -5.84 -31.98 54.56
CA GLY A 14 -6.49 -31.31 53.43
C GLY A 14 -6.97 -29.88 53.72
N CYS A 15 -7.37 -29.57 54.96
CA CYS A 15 -7.95 -28.27 55.30
C CYS A 15 -6.88 -27.20 55.62
N LEU A 16 -5.81 -27.54 56.32
CA LEU A 16 -4.73 -26.59 56.65
C LEU A 16 -3.88 -26.22 55.43
N VAL A 17 -3.55 -27.20 54.57
CA VAL A 17 -2.81 -26.93 53.31
C VAL A 17 -3.66 -26.14 52.32
N GLY A 18 -4.99 -26.35 52.32
CA GLY A 18 -5.94 -25.54 51.56
C GLY A 18 -6.01 -24.10 52.08
N VAL A 19 -6.21 -23.91 53.38
CA VAL A 19 -6.36 -22.59 54.02
C VAL A 19 -5.07 -21.76 53.94
N VAL A 20 -3.88 -22.36 53.90
CA VAL A 20 -2.62 -21.62 53.71
C VAL A 20 -2.29 -21.37 52.23
N ARG A 21 -2.64 -22.28 51.30
CA ARG A 21 -2.39 -22.06 49.86
C ARG A 21 -3.32 -21.03 49.24
N VAL A 22 -4.53 -20.87 49.77
CA VAL A 22 -5.50 -19.88 49.28
C VAL A 22 -4.95 -18.45 49.42
N PRO A 23 -4.50 -17.95 50.58
CA PRO A 23 -3.97 -16.60 50.73
C PRO A 23 -2.66 -16.41 49.98
N VAL A 24 -1.75 -17.40 49.97
CA VAL A 24 -0.51 -17.32 49.17
C VAL A 24 -0.81 -17.21 47.68
N LYS A 25 -1.78 -17.99 47.17
CA LYS A 25 -2.23 -17.87 45.77
C LYS A 25 -2.88 -16.52 45.52
N ILE A 26 -3.67 -15.97 46.45
CA ILE A 26 -4.30 -14.66 46.31
C ILE A 26 -3.24 -13.55 46.26
N VAL A 27 -2.24 -13.56 47.13
CA VAL A 27 -1.15 -12.57 47.15
C VAL A 27 -0.28 -12.71 45.90
N ALA A 28 0.06 -13.94 45.51
CA ALA A 28 0.76 -14.18 44.25
C ALA A 28 -0.06 -13.69 43.06
N LEU A 29 -1.38 -13.86 43.05
CA LEU A 29 -2.23 -13.34 41.98
C LEU A 29 -2.27 -11.81 42.02
N ILE A 30 -2.40 -11.19 43.19
CA ILE A 30 -2.42 -9.72 43.33
C ILE A 30 -1.10 -9.08 42.89
N VAL A 31 0.04 -9.75 43.07
CA VAL A 31 1.35 -9.18 42.73
C VAL A 31 1.80 -9.60 41.32
N VAL A 32 1.66 -10.88 40.98
CA VAL A 32 2.14 -11.42 39.70
C VAL A 32 1.23 -10.99 38.56
N LEU A 33 -0.10 -10.91 38.77
CA LEU A 33 -1.02 -10.53 37.70
C LEU A 33 -0.78 -9.09 37.19
N PRO A 34 -0.64 -8.04 38.03
CA PRO A 34 -0.34 -6.70 37.52
C PRO A 34 1.06 -6.61 36.93
N VAL A 35 2.08 -7.25 37.53
CA VAL A 35 3.44 -7.28 36.95
C VAL A 35 3.40 -7.93 35.56
N ARG A 36 2.60 -8.98 35.39
CA ARG A 36 2.47 -9.69 34.11
C ARG A 36 1.64 -8.91 33.10
N VAL A 37 0.61 -8.18 33.54
CA VAL A 37 -0.15 -7.25 32.68
C VAL A 37 0.73 -6.10 32.22
N VAL A 38 1.57 -5.55 33.10
CA VAL A 38 2.55 -4.52 32.75
C VAL A 38 3.56 -5.08 31.75
N TRP A 39 4.05 -6.30 31.95
CA TRP A 39 4.96 -6.96 31.03
C TRP A 39 4.33 -7.24 29.66
N ASP A 40 3.10 -7.76 29.63
CA ASP A 40 2.37 -8.03 28.39
C ASP A 40 2.03 -6.72 27.65
N LEU A 41 1.75 -5.63 28.36
CA LEU A 41 1.61 -4.29 27.78
C LEU A 41 2.93 -3.78 27.23
N LEU A 42 4.06 -4.00 27.92
CA LEU A 42 5.38 -3.60 27.46
C LEU A 42 5.78 -4.35 26.19
N VAL A 43 5.50 -5.65 26.15
CA VAL A 43 5.76 -6.51 24.99
C VAL A 43 4.82 -6.16 23.83
N ALA A 44 3.54 -5.92 24.10
CA ALA A 44 2.58 -5.47 23.09
C ALA A 44 2.96 -4.09 22.53
N PHE A 45 3.43 -3.18 23.39
CA PHE A 45 3.95 -1.88 22.96
C PHE A 45 5.23 -2.05 22.15
N GLY A 46 6.17 -2.90 22.59
CA GLY A 46 7.38 -3.24 21.85
C GLY A 46 7.09 -3.86 20.48
N GLN A 47 6.09 -4.74 20.37
CA GLN A 47 5.66 -5.33 19.10
C GLN A 47 4.88 -4.36 18.22
N ALA A 48 4.07 -3.48 18.79
CA ALA A 48 3.42 -2.41 18.05
C ALA A 48 4.47 -1.46 17.48
N VAL A 49 5.44 -1.03 18.28
CA VAL A 49 6.59 -0.24 17.83
C VAL A 49 7.38 -1.01 16.76
N HIS A 50 7.63 -2.30 16.95
CA HIS A 50 8.35 -3.07 15.95
C HIS A 50 7.58 -3.22 14.64
N ARG A 51 6.25 -3.34 14.67
CA ARG A 51 5.45 -3.57 13.47
C ARG A 51 5.10 -2.27 12.72
N TYR A 52 4.90 -1.18 13.44
CA TYR A 52 4.50 0.12 12.87
C TYR A 52 5.65 1.09 12.66
N LEU A 53 6.71 1.02 13.47
CA LEU A 53 7.88 1.90 13.33
C LEU A 53 9.05 1.12 12.74
N LEU A 54 9.51 0.05 13.39
CA LEU A 54 10.73 -0.62 12.94
C LEU A 54 10.52 -1.39 11.64
N GLY A 55 9.41 -2.08 11.44
CA GLY A 55 9.12 -2.86 10.23
C GLY A 55 9.20 -2.03 8.95
N PRO A 56 8.38 -0.95 8.80
CA PRO A 56 8.47 -0.08 7.65
C PRO A 56 9.81 0.65 7.57
N LEU A 57 10.40 1.10 8.68
CA LEU A 57 11.66 1.83 8.65
C LEU A 57 12.85 0.92 8.27
N THR A 58 12.80 -0.37 8.63
CA THR A 58 13.82 -1.36 8.25
C THR A 58 13.75 -1.65 6.74
N VAL A 59 12.55 -1.81 6.18
CA VAL A 59 12.37 -2.13 4.76
C VAL A 59 12.56 -0.89 3.87
N TYR A 60 11.99 0.25 4.24
CA TYR A 60 12.03 1.47 3.42
C TYR A 60 13.28 2.32 3.62
N VAL A 61 13.95 2.25 4.76
CA VAL A 61 15.13 3.08 5.05
C VAL A 61 16.37 2.23 5.18
N LEU A 62 16.35 1.19 6.03
CA LEU A 62 17.55 0.43 6.34
C LEU A 62 18.02 -0.44 5.17
N GLU A 63 17.10 -1.10 4.45
CA GLU A 63 17.44 -1.94 3.30
C GLU A 63 18.05 -1.14 2.12
N PRO A 64 17.46 -0.02 1.65
CA PRO A 64 18.09 0.79 0.62
C PRO A 64 19.36 1.50 1.12
N LEU A 65 19.43 1.89 2.39
CA LEU A 65 20.63 2.48 2.97
C LEU A 65 21.78 1.47 3.02
N LEU A 66 21.53 0.22 3.44
CA LEU A 66 22.52 -0.86 3.45
C LEU A 66 22.96 -1.23 2.03
N ARG A 67 22.03 -1.28 1.07
CA ARG A 67 22.37 -1.47 -0.35
C ARG A 67 23.20 -0.32 -0.89
N GLY A 68 22.84 0.91 -0.55
CA GLY A 68 23.58 2.12 -0.91
C GLY A 68 24.99 2.11 -0.34
N ILE A 69 25.14 1.81 0.95
CA ILE A 69 26.44 1.67 1.62
C ILE A 69 27.25 0.55 0.99
N GLY A 70 26.63 -0.60 0.66
CA GLY A 70 27.31 -1.71 -0.01
C GLY A 70 27.84 -1.35 -1.39
N LEU A 71 27.05 -0.60 -2.18
CA LEU A 71 27.47 -0.08 -3.49
C LEU A 71 28.58 0.96 -3.34
N VAL A 72 28.44 1.90 -2.41
CA VAL A 72 29.46 2.93 -2.16
C VAL A 72 30.75 2.27 -1.69
N LEU A 73 30.70 1.32 -0.75
CA LEU A 73 31.88 0.62 -0.25
C LEU A 73 32.57 -0.21 -1.34
N THR A 74 31.81 -0.90 -2.20
CA THR A 74 32.37 -1.65 -3.33
C THR A 74 32.99 -0.74 -4.37
N VAL A 75 32.36 0.39 -4.69
CA VAL A 75 32.93 1.41 -5.58
C VAL A 75 34.19 2.00 -4.96
N LEU A 76 34.16 2.38 -3.68
CA LEU A 76 35.31 2.94 -2.97
C LEU A 76 36.47 1.95 -2.93
N LEU A 77 36.21 0.68 -2.61
CA LEU A 77 37.22 -0.37 -2.60
C LEU A 77 37.84 -0.56 -3.99
N LYS A 78 37.01 -0.57 -5.04
CA LYS A 78 37.49 -0.68 -6.43
C LYS A 78 38.30 0.55 -6.84
N LEU A 79 37.90 1.73 -6.38
CA LEU A 79 38.57 3.00 -6.66
C LEU A 79 39.87 3.18 -5.87
N VAL A 80 39.97 2.63 -4.66
CA VAL A 80 41.17 2.70 -3.81
C VAL A 80 42.15 1.58 -4.11
N PHE A 81 41.68 0.40 -4.51
CA PHE A 81 42.56 -0.75 -4.71
C PHE A 81 42.90 -0.98 -6.18
N VAL A 82 41.90 -0.98 -7.06
CA VAL A 82 42.10 -1.34 -8.47
C VAL A 82 42.65 -0.15 -9.26
N TRP A 83 42.09 1.05 -9.07
CA TRP A 83 42.48 2.24 -9.84
C TRP A 83 43.92 2.71 -9.57
N PRO A 84 44.44 2.70 -8.33
CA PRO A 84 45.82 3.11 -8.08
C PRO A 84 46.81 2.09 -8.63
N TRP A 85 46.47 0.80 -8.59
CA TRP A 85 47.30 -0.24 -9.21
C TRP A 85 47.30 -0.13 -10.73
N VAL A 86 46.15 0.11 -11.36
CA VAL A 86 46.03 0.35 -12.80
C VAL A 86 46.75 1.64 -13.23
N GLY A 87 46.63 2.69 -12.41
CA GLY A 87 47.34 3.95 -12.59
C GLY A 87 48.85 3.76 -12.46
N LEU A 88 49.32 3.07 -11.43
CA LEU A 88 50.73 2.75 -11.22
C LEU A 88 51.30 1.93 -12.41
N TRP A 89 50.53 0.97 -12.91
CA TRP A 89 50.94 0.19 -14.07
C TRP A 89 51.06 1.05 -15.34
N ARG A 90 50.06 1.91 -15.61
CA ARG A 90 50.00 2.76 -16.82
C ARG A 90 50.94 3.97 -16.76
N TYR A 91 51.19 4.54 -15.58
CA TYR A 91 51.97 5.77 -15.41
C TYR A 91 53.37 5.56 -14.86
N VAL A 92 53.68 4.41 -14.24
CA VAL A 92 55.04 4.12 -13.77
C VAL A 92 55.65 3.02 -14.61
N LEU A 93 55.04 1.83 -14.70
CA LEU A 93 55.67 0.73 -15.43
C LEU A 93 55.75 0.96 -16.94
N GLN A 94 54.67 1.46 -17.55
CA GLN A 94 54.63 1.67 -19.00
C GLN A 94 55.63 2.74 -19.49
N PRO A 95 55.74 3.94 -18.88
CA PRO A 95 56.73 4.92 -19.29
C PRO A 95 58.15 4.54 -18.87
N PHE A 96 58.35 3.82 -17.77
CA PHE A 96 59.68 3.33 -17.38
C PHE A 96 60.22 2.35 -18.43
N HIS A 97 59.38 1.44 -18.93
CA HIS A 97 59.76 0.55 -20.03
C HIS A 97 59.99 1.32 -21.34
N ALA A 98 59.18 2.36 -21.62
CA ALA A 98 59.32 3.16 -22.84
C ALA A 98 60.53 4.11 -22.82
N HIS A 99 60.87 4.72 -21.68
CA HIS A 99 61.96 5.68 -21.57
C HIS A 99 63.31 5.01 -21.34
N LEU A 100 63.36 3.82 -20.72
CA LEU A 100 64.62 3.13 -20.45
C LEU A 100 65.00 2.11 -21.54
N LEU A 101 64.06 1.30 -22.05
CA LEU A 101 64.37 0.30 -23.09
C LEU A 101 64.30 0.86 -24.52
N ALA A 102 63.44 1.83 -24.81
CA ALA A 102 63.24 2.28 -26.19
C ALA A 102 64.37 3.15 -26.78
N PRO A 103 65.08 4.04 -26.05
CA PRO A 103 66.20 4.78 -26.62
C PRO A 103 67.46 3.92 -26.74
N VAL A 104 67.73 3.04 -25.75
CA VAL A 104 68.84 2.07 -25.79
C VAL A 104 68.63 1.07 -26.93
N GLY A 105 67.40 0.59 -27.14
CA GLY A 105 67.04 -0.28 -28.26
C GLY A 105 67.10 0.42 -29.63
N ARG A 106 66.68 1.69 -29.74
CA ARG A 106 66.71 2.43 -31.02
C ARG A 106 68.11 2.86 -31.44
N GLY A 107 68.97 3.26 -30.49
CA GLY A 107 70.37 3.60 -30.78
C GLY A 107 71.16 2.40 -31.30
N LEU A 108 71.04 1.25 -30.64
CA LEU A 108 71.72 0.01 -31.01
C LEU A 108 71.21 -0.53 -32.36
N TYR A 109 69.90 -0.41 -32.63
CA TYR A 109 69.29 -0.90 -33.86
C TYR A 109 69.62 -0.05 -35.09
N ALA A 110 69.69 1.28 -34.94
CA ALA A 110 69.95 2.20 -36.04
C ALA A 110 71.42 2.19 -36.50
N TYR A 111 72.37 2.12 -35.56
CA TYR A 111 73.80 2.18 -35.87
C TYR A 111 74.44 0.80 -36.15
N LEU A 112 73.97 -0.28 -35.52
CA LEU A 112 74.61 -1.61 -35.63
C LEU A 112 73.81 -2.61 -36.47
N LEU A 113 72.47 -2.66 -36.31
CA LEU A 113 71.62 -3.68 -36.95
C LEU A 113 71.05 -3.28 -38.32
N ARG A 114 71.00 -2.00 -38.68
CA ARG A 114 70.42 -1.58 -39.97
C ARG A 114 71.26 -2.00 -41.20
N PRO A 115 72.60 -1.91 -41.20
CA PRO A 115 73.41 -2.43 -42.30
C PRO A 115 73.54 -3.96 -42.25
N LEU A 116 73.78 -4.51 -41.05
CA LEU A 116 73.94 -5.96 -40.86
C LEU A 116 72.63 -6.72 -41.09
N GLY A 117 71.49 -6.13 -40.72
CA GLY A 117 70.16 -6.71 -40.87
C GLY A 117 69.65 -6.74 -42.31
N ARG A 118 70.11 -5.88 -43.22
CA ARG A 118 69.78 -6.03 -44.65
C ARG A 118 70.54 -7.20 -45.29
N ALA A 119 71.80 -7.40 -44.91
CA ALA A 119 72.62 -8.53 -45.36
C ALA A 119 72.13 -9.86 -44.75
N LEU A 120 71.91 -9.91 -43.43
CA LEU A 120 71.40 -11.11 -42.73
C LEU A 120 69.92 -11.39 -43.01
N ALA A 121 69.07 -10.40 -43.27
CA ALA A 121 67.67 -10.68 -43.63
C ALA A 121 67.55 -11.27 -45.03
N TRP A 122 68.49 -11.01 -45.96
CA TRP A 122 68.46 -11.67 -47.27
C TRP A 122 68.79 -13.18 -47.14
N VAL A 123 69.77 -13.54 -46.29
CA VAL A 123 70.18 -14.94 -46.06
C VAL A 123 69.28 -15.67 -45.04
N GLY A 124 68.81 -14.98 -44.01
CA GLY A 124 68.05 -15.56 -42.89
C GLY A 124 66.52 -15.59 -43.07
N ARG A 125 65.93 -14.77 -43.96
CA ARG A 125 64.46 -14.75 -44.13
C ARG A 125 63.89 -16.04 -44.74
N GLY A 126 64.70 -16.81 -45.48
CA GLY A 126 64.26 -18.08 -46.08
C GLY A 126 64.24 -19.25 -45.09
N GLY A 127 65.38 -19.54 -44.44
CA GLY A 127 65.52 -20.74 -43.58
C GLY A 127 65.18 -20.52 -42.11
N LEU A 128 65.51 -19.35 -41.55
CA LEU A 128 65.52 -19.16 -40.10
C LEU A 128 64.11 -19.01 -39.52
N ARG A 129 63.17 -18.45 -40.29
CA ARG A 129 61.76 -18.30 -39.87
C ARG A 129 61.01 -19.63 -39.81
N TYR A 130 61.32 -20.57 -40.70
CA TYR A 130 60.67 -21.89 -40.70
C TYR A 130 61.19 -22.81 -39.59
N LEU A 131 62.45 -22.65 -39.15
CA LEU A 131 63.05 -23.44 -38.07
C LEU A 131 62.85 -22.85 -36.67
N LEU A 132 63.01 -21.53 -36.48
CA LEU A 132 62.88 -20.91 -35.15
C LEU A 132 61.44 -20.62 -34.73
N ALA A 133 60.51 -20.38 -35.66
CA ALA A 133 59.11 -20.18 -35.30
C ALA A 133 58.47 -21.39 -34.60
N PRO A 134 58.61 -22.64 -35.10
CA PRO A 134 58.09 -23.81 -34.36
C PRO A 134 58.86 -24.04 -33.07
N LEU A 135 60.17 -23.78 -33.02
CA LEU A 135 60.97 -23.97 -31.82
C LEU A 135 60.59 -22.97 -30.70
N ALA A 136 60.47 -21.69 -31.02
CA ALA A 136 60.05 -20.65 -30.08
C ALA A 136 58.60 -20.87 -29.61
N LYS A 137 57.73 -21.38 -30.50
CA LYS A 137 56.36 -21.76 -30.14
C LYS A 137 56.34 -22.99 -29.25
N GLY A 138 57.22 -23.96 -29.48
CA GLY A 138 57.42 -25.12 -28.61
C GLY A 138 57.89 -24.72 -27.21
N VAL A 139 58.91 -23.86 -27.11
CA VAL A 139 59.45 -23.38 -25.83
C VAL A 139 58.43 -22.55 -25.06
N SER A 140 57.71 -21.64 -25.73
CA SER A 140 56.65 -20.86 -25.07
C SER A 140 55.46 -21.72 -24.64
N TRP A 141 55.10 -22.75 -25.41
CA TRP A 141 54.10 -23.72 -25.00
C TRP A 141 54.55 -24.55 -23.79
N LEU A 142 55.82 -24.98 -23.76
CA LEU A 142 56.43 -25.67 -22.63
C LEU A 142 56.45 -24.79 -21.38
N LEU A 143 56.87 -23.53 -21.48
CA LEU A 143 56.85 -22.59 -20.34
C LEU A 143 55.43 -22.30 -19.87
N TRP A 144 54.47 -22.14 -20.79
CA TRP A 144 53.07 -21.95 -20.44
C TRP A 144 52.48 -23.18 -19.77
N ALA A 145 52.74 -24.38 -20.31
CA ALA A 145 52.30 -25.64 -19.73
C ALA A 145 52.94 -25.88 -18.35
N LEU A 146 54.24 -25.59 -18.19
CA LEU A 146 54.93 -25.70 -16.92
C LEU A 146 54.36 -24.72 -15.88
N ALA A 147 54.11 -23.46 -16.27
CA ALA A 147 53.49 -22.47 -15.41
C ALA A 147 52.04 -22.86 -15.03
N MET A 148 51.26 -23.35 -15.99
CA MET A 148 49.89 -23.82 -15.75
C MET A 148 49.88 -25.02 -14.81
N THR A 149 50.78 -25.98 -15.01
CA THR A 149 50.90 -27.18 -14.18
C THR A 149 51.45 -26.87 -12.78
N LEU A 150 52.42 -25.97 -12.64
CA LEU A 150 52.98 -25.59 -11.34
C LEU A 150 52.10 -24.63 -10.54
N PHE A 151 51.31 -23.79 -11.20
CA PHE A 151 50.51 -22.78 -10.50
C PHE A 151 49.05 -23.18 -10.38
N VAL A 152 48.42 -23.52 -11.50
CA VAL A 152 46.97 -23.76 -11.53
C VAL A 152 46.64 -25.15 -11.00
N TRP A 153 47.40 -26.18 -11.37
CA TRP A 153 47.11 -27.55 -10.94
C TRP A 153 47.21 -27.77 -9.42
N PRO A 154 48.25 -27.32 -8.69
CA PRO A 154 48.27 -27.45 -7.24
C PRO A 154 47.22 -26.57 -6.57
N TRP A 155 46.90 -25.39 -7.12
CA TRP A 155 45.82 -24.57 -6.58
C TRP A 155 44.43 -25.21 -6.79
N VAL A 156 44.18 -25.79 -7.96
CA VAL A 156 42.95 -26.55 -8.28
C VAL A 156 42.87 -27.81 -7.43
N GLY A 157 44.01 -28.47 -7.20
CA GLY A 157 44.14 -29.59 -6.27
C GLY A 157 43.77 -29.17 -4.84
N LEU A 158 44.36 -28.09 -4.34
CA LEU A 158 44.04 -27.53 -3.02
C LEU A 158 42.55 -27.16 -2.90
N TRP A 159 41.97 -26.56 -3.94
CA TRP A 159 40.56 -26.22 -3.97
C TRP A 159 39.67 -27.46 -3.94
N ARG A 160 39.94 -28.45 -4.79
CA ARG A 160 39.13 -29.67 -4.93
C ARG A 160 39.28 -30.61 -3.74
N TYR A 161 40.50 -30.79 -3.24
CA TYR A 161 40.81 -31.76 -2.20
C TYR A 161 40.78 -31.20 -0.78
N VAL A 162 40.90 -29.87 -0.58
CA VAL A 162 40.87 -29.27 0.77
C VAL A 162 39.64 -28.38 0.95
N LEU A 163 39.44 -27.36 0.12
CA LEU A 163 38.32 -26.41 0.33
C LEU A 163 36.95 -27.08 0.15
N THR A 164 36.81 -27.92 -0.87
CA THR A 164 35.52 -28.56 -1.17
C THR A 164 35.08 -29.53 -0.06
N PRO A 165 35.91 -30.44 0.47
CA PRO A 165 35.50 -31.28 1.60
C PRO A 165 35.34 -30.50 2.91
N VAL A 166 36.17 -29.49 3.17
CA VAL A 166 36.01 -28.63 4.36
C VAL A 166 34.67 -27.88 4.31
N GLY A 167 34.32 -27.31 3.15
CA GLY A 167 33.02 -26.65 2.96
C GLY A 167 31.83 -27.59 3.17
N ARG A 168 31.91 -28.82 2.63
CA ARG A 168 30.87 -29.85 2.88
C ARG A 168 30.82 -30.31 4.33
N GLY A 169 31.98 -30.38 5.00
CA GLY A 169 32.09 -30.69 6.42
C GLY A 169 31.41 -29.65 7.30
N LEU A 170 31.74 -28.36 7.11
CA LEU A 170 31.08 -27.26 7.81
C LEU A 170 29.57 -27.22 7.55
N ALA A 171 29.14 -27.42 6.30
CA ALA A 171 27.73 -27.46 5.97
C ALA A 171 26.98 -28.60 6.69
N ARG A 172 27.60 -29.78 6.81
CA ARG A 172 27.03 -30.89 7.59
C ARG A 172 26.96 -30.56 9.07
N VAL A 173 28.01 -29.99 9.65
CA VAL A 173 28.03 -29.59 11.07
C VAL A 173 26.94 -28.54 11.34
N GLY A 174 26.81 -27.53 10.47
CA GLY A 174 25.74 -26.54 10.55
C GLY A 174 24.35 -27.17 10.44
N ALA A 175 24.16 -28.12 9.53
CA ALA A 175 22.89 -28.83 9.37
C ALA A 175 22.54 -29.73 10.57
N VAL A 176 23.54 -30.40 11.15
CA VAL A 176 23.38 -31.21 12.37
C VAL A 176 23.03 -30.30 13.55
N LEU A 177 23.76 -29.20 13.75
CA LEU A 177 23.46 -28.23 14.80
C LEU A 177 22.04 -27.67 14.67
N HIS A 178 21.63 -27.33 13.44
CA HIS A 178 20.28 -26.86 13.17
C HIS A 178 19.22 -27.91 13.52
N ARG A 179 19.41 -29.16 13.10
CA ARG A 179 18.46 -30.25 13.36
C ARG A 179 18.37 -30.64 14.83
N TYR A 180 19.52 -30.75 15.52
CA TYR A 180 19.56 -31.24 16.89
C TYR A 180 19.37 -30.15 17.96
N VAL A 181 19.66 -28.88 17.65
CA VAL A 181 19.57 -27.80 18.65
C VAL A 181 18.44 -26.85 18.31
N LEU A 182 18.44 -26.26 17.11
CA LEU A 182 17.46 -25.23 16.76
C LEU A 182 16.04 -25.79 16.59
N THR A 183 15.90 -26.99 16.06
CA THR A 183 14.59 -27.59 15.79
C THR A 183 13.85 -27.98 17.09
N PRO A 184 14.45 -28.72 18.04
CA PRO A 184 13.78 -29.02 19.30
C PRO A 184 13.62 -27.79 20.19
N ALA A 185 14.57 -26.84 20.18
CA ALA A 185 14.41 -25.58 20.91
C ALA A 185 13.24 -24.74 20.37
N GLY A 186 13.12 -24.64 19.04
CA GLY A 186 12.00 -23.97 18.39
C GLY A 186 10.67 -24.65 18.68
N GLN A 187 10.62 -25.98 18.70
CA GLN A 187 9.42 -26.73 18.98
C GLN A 187 9.01 -26.68 20.46
N ALA A 188 9.98 -26.66 21.39
CA ALA A 188 9.73 -26.43 22.81
C ALA A 188 9.20 -25.02 23.08
N LEU A 189 9.78 -24.00 22.45
CA LEU A 189 9.29 -22.61 22.52
C LEU A 189 7.88 -22.47 21.93
N ALA A 190 7.62 -23.10 20.78
CA ALA A 190 6.28 -23.11 20.19
C ALA A 190 5.26 -23.84 21.07
N TRP A 191 5.64 -24.95 21.69
CA TRP A 191 4.76 -25.71 22.58
C TRP A 191 4.44 -24.94 23.86
N THR A 192 5.44 -24.31 24.49
CA THR A 192 5.22 -23.44 25.66
C THR A 192 4.34 -22.24 25.32
N GLY A 193 4.54 -21.60 24.16
CA GLY A 193 3.68 -20.54 23.67
C GLY A 193 2.24 -21.01 23.41
N ALA A 194 2.06 -22.19 22.83
CA ALA A 194 0.74 -22.77 22.56
C ALA A 194 -0.01 -23.16 23.85
N VAL A 195 0.69 -23.73 24.83
CA VAL A 195 0.15 -24.05 26.16
C VAL A 195 -0.25 -22.75 26.87
N PHE A 196 0.60 -21.73 26.86
CA PHE A 196 0.29 -20.44 27.45
C PHE A 196 -0.95 -19.79 26.78
N HIS A 197 -1.02 -19.83 25.45
CA HIS A 197 -2.19 -19.33 24.73
C HIS A 197 -3.47 -20.10 25.09
N ARG A 198 -3.41 -21.44 25.17
CA ARG A 198 -4.59 -22.28 25.43
C ARG A 198 -5.09 -22.19 26.87
N TYR A 199 -4.19 -22.16 27.85
CA TYR A 199 -4.54 -22.16 29.27
C TYR A 199 -4.71 -20.77 29.89
N VAL A 200 -4.06 -19.73 29.32
CA VAL A 200 -4.10 -18.37 29.89
C VAL A 200 -4.88 -17.43 28.97
N LEU A 201 -4.47 -17.27 27.71
CA LEU A 201 -5.10 -16.27 26.82
C LEU A 201 -6.53 -16.64 26.44
N ARG A 202 -6.84 -17.92 26.23
CA ARG A 202 -8.19 -18.34 25.82
C ARG A 202 -9.25 -18.08 26.92
N PRO A 203 -9.07 -18.50 28.18
CA PRO A 203 -10.04 -18.20 29.23
C PRO A 203 -10.05 -16.72 29.62
N VAL A 204 -8.89 -16.06 29.65
CA VAL A 204 -8.81 -14.62 29.98
C VAL A 204 -9.42 -13.78 28.86
N GLY A 205 -9.14 -14.10 27.60
CA GLY A 205 -9.70 -13.41 26.44
C GLY A 205 -11.22 -13.54 26.35
N LEU A 206 -11.76 -14.75 26.61
CA LEU A 206 -13.22 -14.96 26.67
C LEU A 206 -13.85 -14.23 27.88
N GLY A 207 -13.16 -14.20 29.02
CA GLY A 207 -13.58 -13.44 30.19
C GLY A 207 -13.63 -11.94 29.93
N VAL A 208 -12.53 -11.36 29.45
CA VAL A 208 -12.42 -9.93 29.14
C VAL A 208 -13.38 -9.53 28.02
N TYR A 209 -13.53 -10.36 26.99
CA TYR A 209 -14.50 -10.09 25.93
C TYR A 209 -15.93 -10.02 26.47
N ARG A 210 -16.32 -10.98 27.33
CA ARG A 210 -17.67 -11.06 27.87
C ARG A 210 -17.96 -10.00 28.94
N TYR A 211 -16.96 -9.63 29.74
CA TYR A 211 -17.15 -8.69 30.86
C TYR A 211 -16.82 -7.24 30.54
N LEU A 212 -15.90 -6.94 29.62
CA LEU A 212 -15.54 -5.56 29.25
C LEU A 212 -16.06 -5.17 27.87
N LEU A 213 -15.79 -5.99 26.86
CA LEU A 213 -16.05 -5.60 25.47
C LEU A 213 -17.54 -5.67 25.10
N ALA A 214 -18.25 -6.69 25.58
CA ALA A 214 -19.69 -6.82 25.35
C ALA A 214 -20.49 -5.62 25.92
N PRO A 215 -20.31 -5.18 27.19
CA PRO A 215 -21.04 -4.02 27.69
C PRO A 215 -20.58 -2.71 27.03
N LEU A 216 -19.27 -2.52 26.77
CA LEU A 216 -18.79 -1.34 26.06
C LEU A 216 -19.35 -1.24 24.64
N GLY A 217 -19.42 -2.36 23.92
CA GLY A 217 -20.01 -2.44 22.59
C GLY A 217 -21.50 -2.06 22.60
N GLN A 218 -22.26 -2.57 23.58
CA GLN A 218 -23.68 -2.22 23.72
C GLN A 218 -23.89 -0.74 24.05
N VAL A 219 -23.08 -0.17 24.95
CA VAL A 219 -23.13 1.26 25.29
C VAL A 219 -22.77 2.12 24.08
N LEU A 220 -21.76 1.74 23.30
CA LEU A 220 -21.35 2.49 22.11
C LEU A 220 -22.41 2.42 21.00
N VAL A 221 -23.02 1.25 20.77
CA VAL A 221 -24.12 1.09 19.82
C VAL A 221 -25.34 1.90 20.27
N TRP A 222 -25.65 1.90 21.56
CA TRP A 222 -26.73 2.70 22.11
C TRP A 222 -26.46 4.20 21.96
N ALA A 223 -25.24 4.65 22.27
CA ALA A 223 -24.80 6.03 22.09
C ALA A 223 -24.89 6.46 20.61
N TRP A 224 -24.48 5.58 19.68
CA TRP A 224 -24.62 5.82 18.24
C TRP A 224 -26.07 5.97 17.80
N HIS A 225 -26.97 5.11 18.31
CA HIS A 225 -28.41 5.21 18.03
C HIS A 225 -29.03 6.50 18.59
N VAL A 226 -28.59 6.95 19.76
CA VAL A 226 -29.02 8.22 20.36
C VAL A 226 -28.52 9.40 19.54
N ALA A 227 -27.24 9.40 19.17
CA ALA A 227 -26.65 10.43 18.31
C ALA A 227 -27.40 10.53 16.97
N GLY A 228 -27.71 9.40 16.33
CA GLY A 228 -28.48 9.35 15.09
C GLY A 228 -29.93 9.85 15.22
N ARG A 229 -30.53 9.77 16.42
CA ARG A 229 -31.85 10.37 16.69
C ARG A 229 -31.75 11.89 16.85
N ILE A 230 -30.73 12.37 17.56
CA ILE A 230 -30.47 13.80 17.77
C ILE A 230 -30.18 14.49 16.44
N VAL A 231 -29.29 13.93 15.61
CA VAL A 231 -28.96 14.48 14.29
C VAL A 231 -30.20 14.57 13.39
N ARG A 232 -31.07 13.56 13.39
CA ARG A 232 -32.33 13.59 12.63
C ARG A 232 -33.32 14.64 13.16
N ALA A 233 -33.37 14.84 14.47
CA ALA A 233 -34.20 15.88 15.07
C ALA A 233 -33.70 17.29 14.69
N VAL A 234 -32.39 17.51 14.79
CA VAL A 234 -31.74 18.77 14.37
C VAL A 234 -31.98 19.03 12.90
N TRP A 235 -31.77 18.03 12.03
CA TRP A 235 -31.99 18.17 10.59
C TRP A 235 -33.44 18.50 10.24
N ARG A 236 -34.42 17.94 10.97
CA ARG A 236 -35.83 18.33 10.80
C ARG A 236 -36.07 19.77 11.19
N GLY A 237 -35.47 20.24 12.30
CA GLY A 237 -35.55 21.64 12.72
C GLY A 237 -34.95 22.59 11.69
N VAL A 238 -33.75 22.29 11.18
CA VAL A 238 -33.07 23.09 10.16
C VAL A 238 -33.87 23.11 8.85
N ARG A 239 -34.40 21.97 8.41
CA ARG A 239 -35.21 21.89 7.19
C ARG A 239 -36.51 22.68 7.31
N LEU A 240 -37.18 22.60 8.46
CA LEU A 240 -38.38 23.41 8.74
C LEU A 240 -38.03 24.89 8.77
N LEU A 241 -36.94 25.27 9.44
CA LEU A 241 -36.48 26.65 9.49
C LEU A 241 -36.15 27.19 8.09
N GLY A 242 -35.45 26.41 7.27
CA GLY A 242 -35.18 26.76 5.88
C GLY A 242 -36.45 26.88 5.03
N TRP A 243 -37.42 25.99 5.24
CA TRP A 243 -38.70 26.05 4.51
C TRP A 243 -39.54 27.27 4.91
N VAL A 244 -39.60 27.60 6.20
CA VAL A 244 -40.33 28.78 6.70
C VAL A 244 -39.63 30.08 6.31
N LEU A 245 -38.30 30.14 6.43
CA LEU A 245 -37.54 31.36 6.19
C LEU A 245 -37.33 31.66 4.69
N VAL A 246 -37.20 30.62 3.86
CA VAL A 246 -36.88 30.79 2.43
C VAL A 246 -38.03 30.31 1.54
N GLY A 247 -38.58 29.13 1.82
CA GLY A 247 -39.62 28.53 0.98
C GLY A 247 -40.94 29.33 0.98
N TRP A 248 -41.42 29.73 2.15
CA TRP A 248 -42.66 30.50 2.30
C TRP A 248 -42.60 31.90 1.65
N PRO A 249 -41.58 32.75 1.91
CA PRO A 249 -41.52 34.06 1.27
C PRO A 249 -41.23 33.97 -0.23
N ALA A 250 -40.41 33.00 -0.69
CA ALA A 250 -40.18 32.80 -2.12
C ALA A 250 -41.46 32.40 -2.87
N ALA A 251 -42.29 31.54 -2.27
CA ALA A 251 -43.59 31.18 -2.82
C ALA A 251 -44.57 32.38 -2.85
N GLN A 252 -44.49 33.26 -1.85
CA GLN A 252 -45.30 34.46 -1.77
C GLN A 252 -44.91 35.47 -2.86
N VAL A 253 -43.61 35.71 -3.05
CA VAL A 253 -43.06 36.57 -4.12
C VAL A 253 -43.41 36.02 -5.50
N TYR A 254 -43.31 34.70 -5.69
CA TYR A 254 -43.73 34.07 -6.94
C TYR A 254 -45.21 34.33 -7.25
N ARG A 255 -46.08 34.13 -6.26
CA ARG A 255 -47.53 34.35 -6.44
C ARG A 255 -47.89 35.83 -6.60
N HIS A 256 -47.25 36.73 -5.86
CA HIS A 256 -47.60 38.15 -5.85
C HIS A 256 -46.94 38.97 -6.95
N VAL A 257 -45.82 38.52 -7.51
CA VAL A 257 -45.05 39.29 -8.50
C VAL A 257 -45.04 38.60 -9.85
N LEU A 258 -44.69 37.31 -9.91
CA LEU A 258 -44.57 36.60 -11.18
C LEU A 258 -45.92 36.27 -11.81
N THR A 259 -46.96 35.98 -11.02
CA THR A 259 -48.31 35.75 -11.56
C THR A 259 -48.92 37.00 -12.20
N PRO A 260 -48.95 38.19 -11.57
CA PRO A 260 -49.48 39.40 -12.22
C PRO A 260 -48.63 39.87 -13.39
N VAL A 261 -47.30 39.75 -13.31
CA VAL A 261 -46.42 40.05 -14.46
C VAL A 261 -46.74 39.11 -15.64
N GLY A 262 -47.01 37.83 -15.37
CA GLY A 262 -47.46 36.89 -16.40
C GLY A 262 -48.77 37.31 -17.07
N HIS A 263 -49.72 37.85 -16.32
CA HIS A 263 -50.97 38.38 -16.87
C HIS A 263 -50.73 39.65 -17.70
N VAL A 264 -49.94 40.60 -17.20
CA VAL A 264 -49.63 41.84 -17.92
C VAL A 264 -48.91 41.56 -19.24
N VAL A 265 -47.91 40.68 -19.23
CA VAL A 265 -47.20 40.28 -20.46
C VAL A 265 -48.15 39.60 -21.46
N ARG A 266 -49.07 38.76 -20.97
CA ARG A 266 -50.06 38.09 -21.81
C ARG A 266 -51.05 39.08 -22.42
N ASP A 267 -51.47 40.10 -21.67
CA ASP A 267 -52.39 41.13 -22.13
C ASP A 267 -51.72 42.08 -23.13
N VAL A 268 -50.48 42.50 -22.85
CA VAL A 268 -49.67 43.29 -23.80
C VAL A 268 -49.48 42.53 -25.12
N TRP A 269 -49.17 41.24 -25.05
CA TRP A 269 -49.01 40.41 -26.24
C TRP A 269 -50.31 40.26 -27.04
N ARG A 270 -51.46 40.17 -26.35
CA ARG A 270 -52.78 40.18 -27.02
C ARG A 270 -53.03 41.51 -27.74
N THR A 271 -52.73 42.63 -27.09
CA THR A 271 -52.90 43.97 -27.69
C THR A 271 -52.02 44.13 -28.92
N VAL A 272 -50.72 43.83 -28.82
CA VAL A 272 -49.78 43.88 -29.95
C VAL A 272 -50.26 43.01 -31.10
N ARG A 273 -50.70 41.78 -30.81
CA ARG A 273 -51.22 40.87 -31.85
C ARG A 273 -52.46 41.44 -32.55
N ASN A 274 -53.36 42.09 -31.82
CA ASN A 274 -54.56 42.69 -32.40
C ASN A 274 -54.20 43.90 -33.27
N THR A 275 -53.31 44.78 -32.79
CA THR A 275 -52.81 45.93 -33.58
C THR A 275 -52.12 45.47 -34.87
N VAL A 276 -51.29 44.42 -34.81
CA VAL A 276 -50.65 43.86 -36.01
C VAL A 276 -51.68 43.29 -36.99
N ARG A 277 -52.74 42.66 -36.50
CA ARG A 277 -53.83 42.14 -37.35
C ARG A 277 -54.62 43.26 -38.00
N GLU A 278 -54.90 44.34 -37.28
CA GLU A 278 -55.58 45.52 -37.81
C GLU A 278 -54.73 46.22 -38.87
N VAL A 279 -53.46 46.51 -38.57
CA VAL A 279 -52.53 47.12 -39.54
C VAL A 279 -52.39 46.23 -40.77
N ARG A 280 -52.27 44.91 -40.60
CA ARG A 280 -52.21 43.97 -41.73
C ARG A 280 -53.50 43.97 -42.54
N ALA A 281 -54.67 44.05 -41.90
CA ALA A 281 -55.94 44.14 -42.58
C ALA A 281 -56.06 45.45 -43.36
N GLU A 282 -55.60 46.56 -42.78
CA GLU A 282 -55.63 47.88 -43.42
C GLU A 282 -54.66 47.98 -44.59
N VAL A 283 -53.42 47.51 -44.42
CA VAL A 283 -52.44 47.39 -45.51
C VAL A 283 -52.97 46.49 -46.63
N ARG A 284 -53.64 45.38 -46.29
CA ARG A 284 -54.28 44.51 -47.28
C ARG A 284 -55.43 45.23 -48.00
N ARG A 285 -56.28 45.99 -47.31
CA ARG A 285 -57.36 46.77 -47.92
C ARG A 285 -56.81 47.86 -48.84
N ALA A 286 -55.74 48.53 -48.44
CA ALA A 286 -55.12 49.59 -49.23
C ALA A 286 -54.41 49.05 -50.47
N LEU A 287 -53.71 47.91 -50.37
CA LEU A 287 -52.98 47.30 -51.49
C LEU A 287 -53.86 46.48 -52.44
N PHE A 288 -54.88 45.79 -51.92
CA PHE A 288 -55.69 44.84 -52.69
C PHE A 288 -57.15 45.26 -52.86
N GLY A 289 -57.54 46.45 -52.38
CA GLY A 289 -58.94 46.88 -52.32
C GLY A 289 -59.71 46.24 -51.17
N GLY A 290 -60.76 46.92 -50.70
CA GLY A 290 -61.63 46.41 -49.64
C GLY A 290 -62.30 45.09 -50.04
N PRO A 291 -62.53 44.14 -49.10
CA PRO A 291 -63.24 42.91 -49.41
C PRO A 291 -64.56 43.28 -50.09
N GLY A 292 -64.73 42.78 -51.31
CA GLY A 292 -65.93 42.97 -52.11
C GLY A 292 -67.15 42.72 -51.23
N ARG A 293 -68.06 43.69 -51.29
CA ARG A 293 -69.34 43.72 -50.60
C ARG A 293 -70.02 42.35 -50.75
N GLU A 294 -69.87 41.48 -49.74
CA GLU A 294 -70.61 40.23 -49.72
C GLU A 294 -72.10 40.58 -49.54
N PRO A 295 -72.97 40.10 -50.44
CA PRO A 295 -74.37 40.47 -50.45
C PRO A 295 -75.03 40.03 -49.14
N ALA A 296 -76.03 40.80 -48.72
CA ALA A 296 -76.88 40.53 -47.57
C ALA A 296 -77.27 39.05 -47.53
N ARG A 297 -76.59 38.25 -46.69
CA ARG A 297 -77.00 36.89 -46.43
C ARG A 297 -78.19 37.00 -45.49
N SER A 298 -79.34 36.87 -46.12
CA SER A 298 -80.67 36.83 -45.54
C SER A 298 -80.71 36.17 -44.17
N ARG A 299 -81.34 36.92 -43.28
CA ARG A 299 -82.06 36.43 -42.11
C ARG A 299 -82.98 35.27 -42.52
N ALA A 300 -82.48 34.05 -42.41
CA ALA A 300 -83.27 32.83 -42.24
C ALA A 300 -83.04 32.42 -40.79
N ARG A 301 -84.01 32.67 -39.90
CA ARG A 301 -85.07 31.72 -39.55
C ARG A 301 -84.47 30.52 -38.81
N THR A 302 -84.82 30.17 -37.58
CA THR A 302 -85.74 30.66 -36.55
C THR A 302 -85.50 29.75 -35.34
N LEU A 303 -85.95 30.19 -34.17
CA LEU A 303 -86.59 29.35 -33.13
C LEU A 303 -85.78 28.20 -32.51
N GLY A 304 -85.63 28.30 -31.19
CA GLY A 304 -86.00 27.19 -30.33
C GLY A 304 -84.92 26.75 -29.35
N SER A 305 -85.23 26.97 -28.08
CA SER A 305 -84.97 26.11 -26.91
C SER A 305 -84.28 26.89 -25.78
N THR A 306 -85.06 27.58 -24.94
CA THR A 306 -85.74 27.07 -23.74
C THR A 306 -84.78 26.85 -22.57
N THR A 307 -84.91 27.75 -21.59
CA THR A 307 -85.15 27.44 -20.16
C THR A 307 -84.39 26.26 -19.56
N ALA A 308 -83.56 26.56 -18.56
CA ALA A 308 -83.71 26.03 -17.20
C ALA A 308 -82.53 26.56 -16.37
N VAL A 309 -82.75 27.46 -15.39
CA VAL A 309 -82.99 27.11 -13.98
C VAL A 309 -81.71 26.55 -13.33
N GLY A 310 -81.13 27.16 -12.29
CA GLY A 310 -81.64 28.27 -11.50
C GLY A 310 -80.64 28.79 -10.49
N ASP A 311 -80.99 29.95 -9.96
CA ASP A 311 -80.58 30.44 -8.65
C ASP A 311 -80.97 29.44 -7.57
N THR A 312 -80.02 28.97 -6.77
CA THR A 312 -80.19 28.90 -5.31
C THR A 312 -78.83 28.68 -4.61
N PRO A 313 -78.55 29.38 -3.50
CA PRO A 313 -77.30 29.24 -2.75
C PRO A 313 -77.38 28.05 -1.80
N ALA A 314 -76.42 27.13 -1.87
CA ALA A 314 -76.30 26.08 -0.87
C ALA A 314 -75.69 26.66 0.43
N ALA A 315 -76.55 26.73 1.44
CA ALA A 315 -76.29 27.11 2.83
C ALA A 315 -75.34 26.13 3.56
N PRO A 316 -74.85 26.47 4.78
CA PRO A 316 -73.79 25.74 5.46
C PRO A 316 -74.34 24.59 6.32
N GLU A 317 -73.84 23.37 6.14
CA GLU A 317 -74.14 22.26 7.03
C GLU A 317 -73.10 22.12 8.14
N ILE A 318 -73.42 22.72 9.28
CA ILE A 318 -72.97 22.29 10.60
C ILE A 318 -73.92 21.17 11.03
N SER A 319 -73.44 19.93 11.14
CA SER A 319 -74.16 18.87 11.87
C SER A 319 -73.27 18.26 12.94
N TRP A 320 -73.61 18.61 14.18
CA TRP A 320 -73.19 17.94 15.39
C TRP A 320 -73.89 16.57 15.47
N ARG A 321 -73.15 15.47 15.42
CA ARG A 321 -73.60 14.18 15.94
C ARG A 321 -72.76 13.78 17.15
N LYS A 322 -73.37 14.01 18.32
CA LYS A 322 -73.19 13.25 19.56
C LYS A 322 -73.49 11.76 19.33
N ARG A 323 -72.98 10.97 20.28
CA ARG A 323 -73.43 9.64 20.75
C ARG A 323 -72.70 8.48 20.06
N GLY A 324 -71.95 7.63 20.76
CA GLY A 324 -71.71 7.48 22.20
C GLY A 324 -70.60 6.48 22.46
#